data_AF-A0A0C5DZC4-F1
#
_entry.id   AF-A0A0C5DZC4-F1
#
_cell.length_a   1.000
_cell.length_b   1.000
_cell.length_c   1.000
_cell.angle_alpha   90.00
_cell.angle_beta   90.00
_cell.angle_gamma   90.00
#
_symmetry.space_group_name_H-M   'P 1'
#
loop_
_entity.id
_entity.type
_entity.pdbx_description
1 polymer ?
#
loop_
_entity_poly.entity_id
_entity_poly.type
_entity_poly.pdbx_seq_one_letter_code
_entity_poly.pdbx_strand_id
1 'polypeptide(L)'
;MNLAALRHIVENNPELIEENVPERGNSAATIGVAKLLVGNNGNVAALSENQRYHYETYIRPLVESVPCDGIFSADAEGEHDGCIGNGIIDDDDLEGCYILDEMLCQECQSLQARMDADD
;
A
#
# COMPACT_ATOMS: atom_id res chain seq x y z
N MET A 1 -10.93 2.23 2.50
CA MET A 1 -9.85 1.51 3.19
C MET A 1 -9.95 0.04 2.89
N ASN A 2 -8.89 -0.54 2.34
CA ASN A 2 -8.74 -1.98 2.24
C ASN A 2 -8.35 -2.57 3.61
N LEU A 3 -9.29 -3.29 4.23
CA LEU A 3 -9.10 -3.92 5.53
C LEU A 3 -8.25 -5.20 5.46
N ALA A 4 -8.26 -5.91 4.33
CA ALA A 4 -7.45 -7.11 4.14
C ALA A 4 -5.96 -6.74 4.07
N ALA A 5 -5.62 -5.72 3.27
CA ALA A 5 -4.28 -5.14 3.22
C ALA A 5 -3.84 -4.62 4.60
N LEU A 6 -4.69 -3.84 5.30
CA LEU A 6 -4.34 -3.36 6.64
C LEU A 6 -4.05 -4.51 7.63
N ARG A 7 -4.86 -5.57 7.58
CA ARG A 7 -4.66 -6.75 8.42
C ARG A 7 -3.34 -7.43 8.08
N HIS A 8 -3.06 -7.63 6.80
CA HIS A 8 -1.82 -8.23 6.34
C HIS A 8 -0.60 -7.44 6.83
N ILE A 9 -0.60 -6.11 6.66
CA ILE A 9 0.46 -5.22 7.15
C ILE A 9 0.64 -5.37 8.67
N VAL A 10 -0.45 -5.32 9.44
CA VAL A 10 -0.37 -5.41 10.91
C VAL A 10 0.16 -6.76 11.42
N GLU A 11 -0.17 -7.85 10.72
CA GLU A 11 0.15 -9.22 11.15
C GLU A 11 1.52 -9.69 10.64
N ASN A 12 1.93 -9.25 9.45
CA ASN A 12 3.11 -9.78 8.76
C ASN A 12 4.21 -8.73 8.60
N ASN A 13 3.87 -7.49 8.21
CA ASN A 13 4.83 -6.46 7.83
C ASN A 13 4.61 -5.12 8.58
N PRO A 14 4.55 -5.10 9.93
CA PRO A 14 4.24 -3.89 10.69
C PRO A 14 5.26 -2.75 10.48
N GLU A 15 6.48 -3.08 10.07
CA GLU A 15 7.55 -2.15 9.71
C GLU A 15 7.14 -1.16 8.61
N LEU A 16 6.24 -1.51 7.70
CA LEU A 16 5.72 -0.56 6.69
C LEU A 16 5.03 0.64 7.36
N ILE A 17 4.36 0.43 8.49
CA ILE A 17 3.75 1.51 9.27
C ILE A 17 4.83 2.31 10.01
N GLU A 18 5.90 1.65 10.48
CA GLU A 18 7.00 2.31 11.17
C GLU A 18 7.77 3.23 10.23
N GLU A 19 8.09 2.76 9.02
CA GLU A 19 8.81 3.49 7.98
C GLU A 19 7.98 4.65 7.42
N ASN A 20 6.66 4.51 7.33
CA ASN A 20 5.78 5.59 6.88
C ASN A 20 5.58 6.70 7.94
N VAL A 21 6.06 6.49 9.17
CA VAL A 21 6.03 7.50 10.23
C VAL A 21 7.41 8.18 10.32
N PRO A 22 7.49 9.53 10.22
CA PRO A 22 8.78 10.22 10.32
C PRO A 22 9.41 10.02 11.70
N GLU A 23 10.73 10.17 11.84
CA GLU A 23 11.46 9.94 13.11
C GLU A 23 10.88 10.69 14.33
N ARG A 24 10.32 11.88 14.12
CA ARG A 24 9.68 12.70 15.17
C ARG A 24 8.25 12.27 15.52
N GLY A 25 7.68 11.35 14.75
CA GLY A 25 6.35 10.79 14.92
C GLY A 25 6.33 9.70 15.98
N ASN A 26 5.16 9.06 16.15
CA ASN A 26 4.99 7.97 17.11
C ASN A 26 4.48 6.73 16.37
N SER A 27 5.41 5.93 15.85
CA SER A 27 5.13 4.69 15.12
C SER A 27 4.37 3.68 15.98
N ALA A 28 4.74 3.54 17.25
CA ALA A 28 4.04 2.66 18.20
C ALA A 28 2.56 3.03 18.38
N ALA A 29 2.24 4.33 18.46
CA ALA A 29 0.86 4.79 18.49
C ALA A 29 0.14 4.53 17.16
N THR A 30 0.81 4.76 16.01
CA THR A 30 0.25 4.45 14.69
C THR A 30 -0.07 2.96 14.54
N ILE A 31 0.84 2.06 14.92
CA ILE A 31 0.60 0.60 14.93
C ILE A 31 -0.57 0.27 15.85
N GLY A 32 -0.66 0.91 17.02
CA GLY A 32 -1.81 0.77 17.93
C GLY A 32 -3.14 1.14 17.28
N VAL A 33 -3.17 2.23 16.50
CA VAL A 33 -4.35 2.65 15.73
C VAL A 33 -4.67 1.65 14.62
N ALA A 34 -3.67 1.14 13.89
CA ALA A 34 -3.87 0.12 12.87
C ALA A 34 -4.48 -1.16 13.46
N LYS A 35 -3.95 -1.65 14.58
CA LYS A 35 -4.50 -2.79 15.34
C LYS A 35 -5.94 -2.53 15.81
N LEU A 36 -6.22 -1.32 16.30
CA LEU A 36 -7.57 -0.93 16.71
C LEU A 36 -8.55 -0.94 15.54
N LEU A 37 -8.14 -0.44 14.38
CA LEU A 37 -8.96 -0.46 13.16
C LEU A 37 -9.22 -1.90 12.69
N VAL A 38 -8.21 -2.76 12.68
CA VAL A 38 -8.37 -4.19 12.35
C VAL A 38 -9.34 -4.87 13.33
N GLY A 39 -9.22 -4.59 14.64
CA GLY A 39 -10.10 -5.13 15.67
C GLY A 39 -11.55 -4.60 15.60
N ASN A 40 -11.75 -3.39 15.06
CA ASN A 40 -13.06 -2.74 14.93
C ASN A 40 -13.60 -2.75 13.49
N ASN A 41 -13.17 -3.71 12.67
CA ASN A 41 -13.64 -3.91 11.29
C ASN A 41 -13.55 -2.64 10.42
N GLY A 42 -12.46 -1.89 10.58
CA GLY A 42 -12.17 -0.67 9.83
C GLY A 42 -13.01 0.55 10.22
N ASN A 43 -13.70 0.55 11.36
CA ASN A 43 -14.55 1.67 11.78
C ASN A 43 -13.73 2.92 12.20
N VAL A 44 -13.40 3.76 11.22
CA VAL A 44 -12.68 5.04 11.42
C VAL A 44 -13.49 6.02 12.29
N ALA A 45 -14.83 5.94 12.31
CA ALA A 45 -15.66 6.82 13.13
C ALA A 45 -15.50 6.58 14.65
N ALA A 46 -14.99 5.40 15.04
CA ALA A 46 -14.69 5.08 16.44
C ALA A 46 -13.37 5.68 16.95
N LEU A 47 -12.55 6.28 16.06
CA LEU A 47 -11.27 6.88 16.45
C LEU A 47 -11.47 8.25 17.10
N SER A 48 -10.73 8.52 18.17
CA SER A 48 -10.54 9.87 18.69
C SER A 48 -9.78 10.75 17.69
N GLU A 49 -9.79 12.07 17.88
CA GLU A 49 -9.11 13.01 16.97
C GLU A 49 -7.62 12.70 16.77
N ASN A 50 -6.91 12.39 17.86
CA ASN A 50 -5.49 12.02 17.77
C ASN A 50 -5.28 10.70 17.02
N GLN A 51 -6.15 9.70 17.25
CA GLN A 51 -6.06 8.42 16.54
C GLN A 51 -6.40 8.59 15.06
N ARG A 52 -7.38 9.45 14.74
CA ARG A 52 -7.73 9.83 13.37
C ARG A 52 -6.56 10.51 12.66
N TYR A 53 -5.81 11.38 13.33
CA TYR A 53 -4.59 11.96 12.78
C TYR A 53 -3.58 10.89 12.35
N HIS A 54 -3.32 9.89 13.21
CA HIS A 54 -2.43 8.77 12.86
C HIS A 54 -2.96 7.98 11.66
N TYR A 55 -4.27 7.72 11.63
CA TYR A 55 -4.91 7.04 10.51
C TYR A 55 -4.75 7.82 9.20
N GLU A 56 -5.22 9.06 9.17
CA GLU A 56 -5.26 9.86 7.94
C GLU A 56 -3.88 10.17 7.38
N THR A 57 -2.88 10.33 8.26
CA THR A 57 -1.53 10.74 7.85
C THR A 57 -0.64 9.57 7.45
N TYR A 58 -0.70 8.44 8.18
CA TYR A 58 0.32 7.38 8.06
C TYR A 58 -0.25 6.01 7.71
N ILE A 59 -1.52 5.74 8.00
CA ILE A 59 -2.12 4.43 7.67
C ILE A 59 -2.82 4.51 6.32
N ARG A 60 -3.66 5.53 6.14
CA ARG A 60 -4.47 5.73 4.94
C ARG A 60 -3.66 5.64 3.63
N PRO A 61 -2.45 6.23 3.50
CA PRO A 61 -1.65 6.09 2.29
C PRO A 61 -1.21 4.66 1.94
N LEU A 62 -1.26 3.73 2.91
CA LEU A 62 -0.89 2.33 2.72
C LEU A 62 -2.11 1.44 2.40
N VAL A 63 -3.33 1.96 2.49
CA VAL A 63 -4.56 1.14 2.41
C VAL A 63 -5.69 1.80 1.62
N GLU A 64 -5.45 2.97 1.05
CA GLU A 64 -6.36 3.70 0.18
C GLU A 64 -5.58 4.43 -0.90
N SER A 65 -5.98 4.24 -2.17
CA SER A 65 -5.35 4.90 -3.32
C SER A 65 -3.83 4.74 -3.32
N VAL A 66 -3.36 3.53 -3.02
CA VAL A 66 -1.93 3.22 -2.93
C VAL A 66 -1.32 3.36 -4.32
N PRO A 67 -0.22 4.12 -4.49
CA PRO A 67 0.39 4.33 -5.80
C PRO A 67 0.89 3.03 -6.42
N CYS A 68 0.80 2.95 -7.75
CA CYS A 68 1.49 1.94 -8.54
C CYS A 68 2.92 2.42 -8.83
N ASP A 69 3.91 1.55 -8.61
CA ASP A 69 5.32 1.86 -8.87
C ASP A 69 5.61 2.01 -10.37
N GLY A 70 4.86 1.29 -11.22
CA GLY A 70 5.07 1.27 -12.66
C GLY A 70 6.21 0.35 -13.09
N ILE A 71 6.47 0.30 -14.40
CA ILE A 71 7.50 -0.57 -14.97
C ILE A 71 8.63 0.28 -15.54
N PHE A 72 9.86 -0.18 -15.33
CA PHE A 72 11.08 0.49 -15.76
C PHE A 72 11.97 -0.51 -16.51
N SER A 73 12.21 -0.28 -17.80
CA SER A 73 13.18 -1.06 -18.59
C SER A 73 14.58 -0.50 -18.37
N ALA A 74 15.56 -1.37 -18.08
CA ALA A 74 16.98 -1.00 -17.99
C ALA A 74 17.57 -0.62 -19.36
N ASP A 75 16.96 -1.11 -20.44
CA ASP A 75 17.47 -1.05 -21.79
C ASP A 75 16.60 -0.10 -22.63
N ALA A 76 17.12 1.10 -22.82
CA ALA A 76 16.66 2.14 -23.74
C ALA A 76 15.32 2.82 -23.42
N GLU A 77 15.18 3.96 -24.09
CA GLU A 77 14.02 4.83 -24.29
C GLU A 77 12.71 4.06 -24.55
N GLY A 78 12.22 3.34 -23.53
CA GLY A 78 11.02 2.52 -23.60
C GLY A 78 9.77 3.37 -23.67
N GLU A 79 8.80 2.95 -24.48
CA GLU A 79 7.51 3.60 -24.68
C GLU A 79 6.67 3.69 -23.38
N HIS A 80 7.06 2.93 -22.35
CA HIS A 80 6.36 2.78 -21.08
C HIS A 80 7.36 2.88 -19.91
N ASP A 81 7.76 4.11 -19.60
CA ASP A 81 8.47 4.44 -18.37
C ASP A 81 7.45 4.88 -17.29
N GLY A 82 7.32 4.07 -16.24
CA GLY A 82 6.37 4.29 -15.15
C GLY A 82 5.02 3.56 -15.29
N CYS A 83 4.01 4.05 -14.57
CA CYS A 83 2.69 3.43 -14.55
C CYS A 83 1.94 3.71 -15.87
N ILE A 84 1.40 2.65 -16.50
CA ILE A 84 0.59 2.75 -17.72
C ILE A 84 -0.92 2.68 -17.47
N GLY A 85 -1.32 2.43 -16.22
CA GLY A 85 -2.72 2.33 -15.79
C GLY A 85 -3.26 3.63 -15.21
N ASN A 86 -4.08 3.53 -14.17
CA ASN A 86 -4.70 4.66 -13.48
C ASN A 86 -3.79 5.31 -12.40
N GLY A 87 -2.55 4.82 -12.22
CA GLY A 87 -1.58 5.31 -11.24
C GLY A 87 -1.75 4.77 -9.83
N ILE A 88 -2.76 3.94 -9.56
CA ILE A 88 -3.03 3.35 -8.24
C ILE A 88 -3.24 1.85 -8.34
N ILE A 89 -2.99 1.15 -7.25
CA ILE A 89 -3.32 -0.26 -7.11
C ILE A 89 -4.81 -0.37 -6.76
N ASP A 90 -5.52 -1.27 -7.45
CA ASP A 90 -6.92 -1.53 -7.18
C ASP A 90 -7.11 -2.12 -5.79
N ASP A 91 -8.17 -1.70 -5.10
CA ASP A 91 -8.45 -2.13 -3.73
C ASP A 91 -8.55 -3.66 -3.63
N ASP A 92 -9.03 -4.38 -4.65
CA ASP A 92 -9.16 -5.85 -4.63
C ASP A 92 -7.79 -6.58 -4.72
N ASP A 93 -6.78 -5.94 -5.30
CA ASP A 93 -5.46 -6.54 -5.55
C ASP A 93 -4.40 -6.15 -4.50
N LEU A 94 -4.65 -5.07 -3.75
CA LEU A 94 -3.67 -4.46 -2.84
C LEU A 94 -3.12 -5.42 -1.77
N GLU A 95 -3.93 -6.35 -1.25
CA GLU A 95 -3.42 -7.38 -0.33
C GLU A 95 -2.39 -8.28 -1.02
N GLY A 96 -2.68 -8.71 -2.26
CA GLY A 96 -1.79 -9.52 -3.07
C GLY A 96 -0.47 -8.79 -3.36
N CYS A 97 -0.52 -7.50 -3.65
CA CYS A 97 0.66 -6.66 -3.83
C CYS A 97 1.56 -6.66 -2.59
N TYR A 98 0.99 -6.53 -1.38
CA TYR A 98 1.77 -6.62 -0.14
C TYR A 98 2.31 -8.02 0.16
N ILE A 99 1.58 -9.08 -0.21
CA ILE A 99 2.02 -10.47 -0.04
C ILE A 99 3.23 -10.78 -0.94
N LEU A 100 3.20 -10.29 -2.18
CA LEU A 100 4.20 -10.56 -3.20
C LEU A 100 5.35 -9.54 -3.22
N ASP A 101 5.18 -8.41 -2.51
CA ASP A 101 6.07 -7.24 -2.58
C ASP A 101 6.15 -6.66 -4.01
N GLU A 102 5.02 -6.70 -4.72
CA GLU A 102 4.87 -6.26 -6.11
C GLU A 102 3.81 -5.16 -6.20
N MET A 103 4.23 -3.90 -6.05
CA MET A 103 3.34 -2.73 -5.99
C MET A 103 2.93 -2.23 -7.39
N LEU A 104 2.33 -3.11 -8.18
CA LEU A 104 1.91 -2.86 -9.55
C LEU A 104 0.39 -2.96 -9.72
N CYS A 105 -0.20 -2.03 -10.48
CA CYS A 105 -1.59 -2.13 -10.91
C CYS A 105 -1.76 -3.21 -12.00
N GLN A 106 -3.00 -3.62 -12.29
CA GLN A 106 -3.30 -4.71 -13.23
C GLN A 106 -2.68 -4.51 -14.62
N GLU A 107 -2.70 -3.28 -15.15
CA GLU A 107 -2.10 -2.98 -16.45
C GLU A 107 -0.58 -3.17 -16.42
N CYS A 108 0.08 -2.71 -15.35
CA CYS A 108 1.51 -2.91 -15.17
C CYS A 108 1.83 -4.40 -15.00
N GLN A 109 1.16 -5.12 -14.11
CA GLN A 109 1.36 -6.58 -13.94
C GLN A 109 1.22 -7.33 -15.29
N SER A 110 0.21 -6.97 -16.08
CA SER A 110 -0.03 -7.57 -17.40
C SER A 110 1.10 -7.27 -18.40
N LEU A 111 1.67 -6.07 -18.36
CA LEU A 111 2.81 -5.71 -19.19
C LEU A 111 4.08 -6.44 -18.72
N GLN A 112 4.35 -6.50 -17.41
CA GLN A 112 5.50 -7.21 -16.85
C GLN A 112 5.49 -8.69 -17.26
N ALA A 113 4.35 -9.36 -17.09
CA ALA A 113 4.20 -10.76 -17.45
C ALA A 113 4.42 -11.04 -18.94
N ARG A 114 4.16 -10.05 -19.82
CA ARG A 114 4.45 -10.16 -21.25
C ARG A 114 5.94 -9.97 -21.54
N MET A 115 6.58 -9.02 -20.87
CA MET A 115 8.03 -8.78 -20.99
C MET A 115 8.81 -10.01 -20.53
N ASP A 116 8.46 -10.59 -19.38
CA ASP A 116 9.12 -11.76 -18.81
C ASP A 116 8.90 -13.05 -19.65
N ALA A 117 7.85 -13.10 -20.47
CA ALA A 117 7.57 -14.25 -21.34
C ALA A 117 8.32 -14.21 -22.67
N ASP A 118 8.86 -13.06 -23.05
CA ASP A 118 9.59 -12.84 -24.30
C ASP A 118 11.14 -12.98 -24.12
N ASP A 119 11.62 -13.14 -22.88
CA ASP A 119 13.02 -13.42 -22.49
C ASP A 119 13.35 -14.93 -22.35
#